data_AF-A0A957LQD4-F1
#
_entry.id   AF-A0A957LQD4-F1
#
_cell.length_a   1.000
_cell.length_b   1.000
_cell.length_c   1.000
_cell.angle_alpha   90.00
_cell.angle_beta   90.00
_cell.angle_gamma   90.00
#
_symmetry.space_group_name_H-M   'P 1'
#
loop_
_entity.id
_entity.type
_entity.pdbx_description
1 polymer ?
#
loop_
_entity_poly.entity_id
_entity_poly.type
_entity_poly.pdbx_seq_one_letter_code
_entity_poly.pdbx_strand_id
1 'polypeptide(L)'
;WLYGTEGGSHWPKCEIYHTNYTTRQLYNRSLRLTKDGMEPHAAECVAFAKAVYEGLPSPVPPEQSLQVMTILDGIYRSQIEGRELQPTEEV
;
A
#
# COMPACT_ATOMS: atom_id res chain seq x y z
N TRP A 1 -3.85 -32.72 -6.69
CA TRP A 1 -2.87 -33.22 -5.73
C TRP A 1 -1.55 -33.45 -6.44
N LEU A 2 -0.46 -32.99 -5.83
CA LEU A 2 0.91 -33.20 -6.27
C LEU A 2 1.64 -33.97 -5.16
N TYR A 3 2.34 -35.03 -5.54
CA TYR A 3 3.01 -35.93 -4.61
C TYR A 3 4.50 -35.96 -4.88
N GLY A 4 5.29 -36.03 -3.82
CA GLY A 4 6.74 -36.17 -3.86
C GLY A 4 7.23 -37.07 -2.73
N THR A 5 8.52 -37.33 -2.71
CA THR A 5 9.16 -38.24 -1.74
C THR A 5 9.31 -37.63 -0.35
N GLU A 6 9.36 -36.30 -0.26
CA GLU A 6 9.55 -35.56 1.01
C GLU A 6 8.35 -34.67 1.36
N GLY A 7 7.21 -34.88 0.70
CA GLY A 7 6.03 -34.05 0.85
C GLY A 7 5.16 -33.99 -0.40
N GLY A 8 4.31 -32.97 -0.48
CA GLY A 8 3.37 -32.79 -1.58
C GLY A 8 2.63 -31.46 -1.49
N SER A 9 1.70 -31.23 -2.41
CA SER A 9 0.87 -30.03 -2.40
C SER A 9 -0.55 -30.32 -2.85
N HIS A 10 -1.51 -29.69 -2.17
CA HIS A 10 -2.89 -29.66 -2.60
C HIS A 10 -3.17 -28.37 -3.39
N TRP A 11 -3.05 -28.48 -4.71
CA TRP A 11 -3.47 -27.45 -5.67
C TRP A 11 -4.97 -27.61 -6.02
N PRO A 12 -5.76 -26.52 -6.12
CA PRO A 12 -5.40 -25.10 -6.08
C PRO A 12 -5.41 -24.43 -4.69
N LYS A 13 -5.67 -25.18 -3.62
CA LYS A 13 -5.78 -24.64 -2.25
C LYS A 13 -4.45 -24.11 -1.68
N CYS A 14 -3.33 -24.39 -2.33
CA CYS A 14 -1.97 -23.99 -1.93
C CYS A 14 -1.61 -24.46 -0.50
N GLU A 15 -1.98 -25.69 -0.17
CA GLU A 15 -1.52 -26.36 1.05
C GLU A 15 -0.27 -27.16 0.72
N ILE A 16 0.84 -26.84 1.39
CA ILE A 16 2.15 -27.48 1.19
C ILE A 16 2.41 -28.42 2.36
N TYR A 17 2.65 -29.69 2.04
CA TYR A 17 2.95 -30.75 2.98
C TYR A 17 4.45 -31.04 2.90
N HIS A 18 5.12 -31.13 4.04
CA HIS A 18 6.54 -31.46 4.12
C HIS A 18 6.83 -32.41 5.27
N THR A 19 7.61 -33.45 5.00
CA THR A 19 8.07 -34.41 5.99
C THR A 19 9.56 -34.23 6.22
N ASN A 20 9.94 -33.88 7.46
CA ASN A 20 11.33 -33.92 7.88
C ASN A 20 11.61 -35.29 8.52
N TYR A 21 12.30 -36.16 7.80
CA TYR A 21 12.62 -37.52 8.27
C TYR A 21 13.68 -37.54 9.38
N THR A 22 14.61 -36.58 9.39
CA THR A 22 15.67 -36.50 10.40
C THR A 22 15.09 -36.18 11.78
N THR A 23 14.20 -35.19 11.86
CA THR A 23 13.55 -34.80 13.12
C THR A 23 12.22 -35.52 13.35
N ARG A 24 11.76 -36.32 12.39
CA ARG A 24 10.48 -37.05 12.38
C ARG A 24 9.27 -36.12 12.56
N GLN A 25 9.30 -34.98 11.88
CA GLN A 25 8.25 -33.96 11.96
C GLN A 25 7.47 -33.87 10.65
N LEU A 26 6.16 -33.66 10.76
CA LEU A 26 5.25 -33.47 9.65
C LEU A 26 4.71 -32.04 9.69
N TYR A 27 4.87 -31.30 8.60
CA TYR A 27 4.47 -29.91 8.50
C TYR A 27 3.39 -29.74 7.43
N ASN A 28 2.31 -29.06 7.83
CA ASN A 28 1.29 -28.56 6.92
C ASN A 28 1.40 -27.04 6.93
N ARG A 29 1.74 -26.46 5.79
CA ARG A 29 1.88 -25.02 5.62
C ARG A 29 0.80 -24.53 4.66
N SER A 30 0.17 -23.44 5.03
CA SER A 30 -0.77 -22.73 4.16
C SER A 30 -0.44 -21.26 4.21
N LEU A 31 -0.58 -20.58 3.07
CA LEU A 31 -0.52 -19.13 3.04
C LEU A 31 -1.73 -18.58 3.79
N ARG A 32 -1.47 -17.64 4.68
CA ARG A 32 -2.49 -16.83 5.33
C ARG A 32 -2.32 -15.41 4.81
N LEU A 33 -3.42 -14.74 4.51
CA LEU A 33 -3.39 -13.29 4.42
C LEU A 33 -2.94 -12.80 5.79
N THR A 34 -1.77 -12.18 5.81
CA THR A 34 -1.36 -11.40 6.99
C THR A 34 -2.14 -10.10 6.92
N LYS A 35 -2.53 -9.56 8.08
CA LYS A 35 -3.17 -8.25 8.11
C LYS A 35 -2.18 -7.26 7.50
N ASP A 36 -2.61 -6.48 6.50
CA ASP A 36 -1.85 -5.32 6.05
C ASP A 36 -1.52 -4.48 7.29
N GLY A 37 -0.26 -4.04 7.41
CA GLY A 37 0.32 -3.56 8.67
C GLY A 37 -0.53 -2.53 9.43
N MET A 38 -0.21 -1.25 9.31
CA MET A 38 -1.06 -0.18 9.83
C MET A 38 -1.93 0.32 8.67
N GLU A 39 -3.21 0.55 8.91
CA GLU A 39 -4.10 1.17 7.92
C GLU A 39 -3.47 2.48 7.38
N PRO A 40 -3.49 2.75 6.07
CA PRO A 40 -2.81 3.90 5.48
C PRO A 40 -3.14 5.24 6.16
N HIS A 41 -4.41 5.43 6.54
CA HIS A 41 -4.84 6.62 7.28
C HIS A 41 -4.17 6.74 8.65
N ALA A 42 -4.06 5.64 9.39
CA ALA A 42 -3.39 5.64 10.68
C ALA A 42 -1.87 5.82 10.53
N ALA A 43 -1.28 5.28 9.47
CA ALA A 43 0.14 5.45 9.16
C ALA A 43 0.50 6.94 8.93
N GLU A 44 -0.35 7.69 8.22
CA GLU A 44 -0.20 9.14 8.03
C GLU A 44 -0.26 9.91 9.36
N CYS A 45 -1.21 9.59 10.25
CA CYS A 45 -1.29 10.24 11.56
C CYS A 45 -0.02 10.00 12.40
N VAL A 46 0.53 8.78 12.36
CA VAL A 46 1.78 8.45 13.06
C VAL A 46 2.96 9.20 12.44
N ALA A 47 3.05 9.26 11.12
CA ALA A 47 4.10 10.00 10.41
C ALA A 47 4.06 11.50 10.75
N PHE A 48 2.87 12.09 10.78
CA PHE A 48 2.67 13.49 11.17
C PHE A 48 3.08 13.75 12.63
N ALA A 49 2.64 12.91 13.57
CA ALA A 49 3.00 13.04 14.97
C ALA A 49 4.53 12.94 15.18
N LYS A 50 5.19 12.03 14.46
CA LYS A 50 6.65 11.90 14.45
C LYS A 50 7.31 13.18 13.92
N ALA A 51 6.80 13.74 12.82
CA ALA A 51 7.36 14.96 12.25
C ALA A 51 7.30 16.15 13.23
N VAL A 52 6.20 16.28 13.97
CA VAL A 52 6.07 17.29 15.03
C VAL A 52 7.06 17.03 16.17
N TYR A 53 7.15 15.79 16.66
CA TYR A 53 8.02 15.45 17.79
C TYR A 53 9.51 15.62 17.48
N GLU A 54 9.93 15.20 16.28
CA GLU A 54 11.34 15.20 15.87
C GLU A 54 11.76 16.48 15.11
N GLY A 55 10.82 17.39 14.84
CA GLY A 55 11.08 18.60 14.05
C GLY A 55 11.40 18.30 12.58
N LEU A 56 10.81 17.24 12.02
CA LEU A 56 10.97 16.87 10.61
C LEU A 56 9.97 17.64 9.74
N PRO A 57 10.20 17.71 8.41
CA PRO A 57 9.21 18.20 7.47
C PRO A 57 7.89 17.42 7.56
N SER A 58 6.77 18.09 7.27
CA SER A 58 5.46 17.45 7.18
C SER A 58 5.49 16.29 6.17
N PRO A 59 4.89 15.13 6.47
CA PRO A 59 4.75 14.04 5.51
C PRO A 59 3.95 14.47 4.26
N VAL A 60 3.07 15.47 4.44
CA VAL A 60 2.36 16.15 3.35
C VAL A 60 2.68 17.64 3.43
N PRO A 61 3.67 18.14 2.67
CA PRO A 61 3.97 19.55 2.57
C PRO A 61 2.79 20.36 2.01
N PRO A 62 2.55 21.58 2.50
CA PRO A 62 1.42 22.41 2.05
C PRO A 62 1.49 22.75 0.55
N GLU A 63 2.69 22.83 -0.04
CA GLU A 63 2.89 23.09 -1.46
C GLU A 63 2.27 21.99 -2.34
N GLN A 64 2.25 20.74 -1.86
CA GLN A 64 1.60 19.64 -2.58
C GLN A 64 0.08 19.79 -2.54
N SER A 65 -0.48 20.28 -1.44
CA SER A 65 -1.92 20.59 -1.35
C SER A 65 -2.29 21.75 -2.29
N LEU A 66 -1.43 22.77 -2.39
CA LEU A 66 -1.61 23.86 -3.33
C LEU A 66 -1.64 23.36 -4.78
N GLN A 67 -0.70 22.49 -5.16
CA GLN A 67 -0.67 21.90 -6.51
C GLN A 67 -1.98 21.16 -6.84
N VAL A 68 -2.50 20.36 -5.90
CA VAL A 68 -3.79 19.66 -6.09
C VAL A 68 -4.92 20.67 -6.27
N MET A 69 -4.96 21.72 -5.44
CA MET A 69 -5.97 22.78 -5.55
C MET A 69 -5.89 23.50 -6.90
N THR A 70 -4.70 23.85 -7.37
CA THR A 70 -4.48 24.50 -8.67
C THR A 70 -4.97 23.62 -9.83
N ILE A 71 -4.71 22.31 -9.77
CA ILE A 71 -5.18 21.36 -10.78
C ILE A 71 -6.72 21.31 -10.77
N LEU A 72 -7.33 21.18 -9.60
CA LEU A 72 -8.78 21.12 -9.47
C LEU A 72 -9.45 22.40 -9.99
N ASP A 73 -8.91 23.56 -9.62
CA ASP A 73 -9.37 24.86 -10.12
C ASP A 73 -9.25 24.96 -11.65
N GLY A 74 -8.13 24.52 -12.22
CA GLY A 74 -7.93 24.48 -13.67
C GLY A 74 -8.98 23.62 -14.38
N ILE A 75 -9.35 22.46 -13.82
CA ILE A 75 -10.41 21.60 -14.36
C ILE A 75 -11.75 22.34 -14.37
N TYR A 76 -12.11 23.00 -13.26
CA TYR A 76 -13.36 23.75 -13.17
C TYR A 76 -13.43 24.89 -14.19
N ARG A 77 -12.36 25.68 -14.33
CA ARG A 77 -12.30 26.77 -15.32
C ARG A 77 -12.35 26.24 -16.76
N SER A 78 -11.65 25.15 -17.05
CA SER A 78 -11.64 24.52 -18.38
C SER A 78 -13.03 24.07 -18.81
N GLN A 79 -13.81 23.51 -17.87
CA GLN A 79 -15.19 23.12 -18.12
C GLN A 79 -16.07 24.33 -18.51
N ILE A 80 -15.90 25.46 -17.82
CA ILE A 80 -16.67 26.69 -18.09
C ILE A 80 -16.32 27.26 -19.47
N GLU A 81 -15.03 27.27 -19.82
CA GLU A 81 -14.56 27.84 -21.08
C GLU A 81 -14.71 26.90 -22.29
N GLY A 82 -14.99 25.62 -22.05
CA GLY A 82 -15.14 24.61 -23.11
C GLY A 82 -13.85 24.31 -23.87
N ARG A 83 -12.68 24.60 -23.27
CA ARG A 83 -11.36 24.39 -23.86
C ARG A 83 -10.31 24.12 -22.80
N GLU A 84 -9.17 23.56 -23.22
CA GLU A 84 -8.02 23.39 -22.35
C GLU A 84 -7.44 24.74 -21.91
N LEU A 85 -7.06 24.82 -20.62
CA LEU A 85 -6.45 25.99 -20.01
C LEU A 85 -5.08 25.61 -19.45
N GLN A 86 -4.10 26.51 -19.59
CA GLN A 86 -2.83 26.34 -18.91
C GLN A 86 -3.01 26.61 -17.41
N PRO A 87 -2.44 25.76 -16.54
CA PRO A 87 -2.36 26.04 -15.11
C PRO A 87 -1.64 27.37 -14.88
N THR A 88 -2.28 28.28 -14.15
CA THR A 88 -1.69 29.55 -13.75
C THR A 88 -0.96 29.35 -12.43
N GLU A 89 0.28 29.86 -12.31
CA GLU A 89 1.07 29.81 -11.06
C GLU A 89 0.54 30.78 -9.99
N GLU A 90 -0.48 31.60 -10.31
CA GLU A 90 -1.04 32.60 -9.41
C GLU A 90 -2.10 31.98 -8.48
N VAL A 91 -1.67 31.73 -7.24
CA VAL A 91 -2.47 31.80 -6.01
C VAL A 91 -1.71 32.66 -5.01
#